data_AF-A0AAE0MZF0-F1
#
_entry.id   AF-A0AAE0MZF0-F1
#
_cell.length_a   1.000
_cell.length_b   1.000
_cell.length_c   1.000
_cell.angle_alpha   90.00
_cell.angle_beta   90.00
_cell.angle_gamma   90.00
#
_symmetry.space_group_name_H-M   'P 1'
#
loop_
_entity.id
_entity.type
_entity.pdbx_description
1 polymer ?
#
loop_
_entity_poly.entity_id
_entity_poly.type
_entity_poly.pdbx_seq_one_letter_code
_entity_poly.pdbx_strand_id
1 'polypeptide(L)'
;ISQDGHFTMYIEPSFFGDSDNTAVDATRKLLPNASFNHTDFAPLRRLPIALSIESKTTGHQLLEAEVQVGVWLAAQWRMLKSLLKMPTPE
;
A
#
# COMPACT_ATOMS: atom_id res chain seq x y z
N ILE A 1 26.93 6.18 10.64
CA ILE A 1 25.63 6.71 10.15
C ILE A 1 24.76 5.50 9.94
N SER A 2 23.82 5.26 10.86
CA SER A 2 22.78 4.25 10.62
C SER A 2 21.78 4.89 9.68
N GLN A 3 21.53 4.30 8.51
CA GLN A 3 20.47 4.76 7.61
C GLN A 3 19.23 3.92 7.89
N ASP A 4 18.12 4.60 8.15
CA ASP A 4 16.82 3.96 8.11
C ASP A 4 16.51 3.58 6.65
N GLY A 5 16.03 2.34 6.47
CA GLY A 5 15.79 1.74 5.17
C GLY A 5 14.30 1.49 4.98
N HIS A 6 13.77 1.91 3.84
CA HIS A 6 12.41 1.61 3.43
C HIS A 6 12.42 0.57 2.32
N PHE A 7 11.75 -0.56 2.57
CA PHE A 7 11.57 -1.63 1.62
C PHE A 7 10.07 -1.80 1.36
N THR A 8 9.72 -2.24 0.15
CA THR A 8 8.34 -2.59 -0.16
C THR A 8 8.29 -3.84 -1.03
N MET A 9 7.29 -4.67 -0.78
CA MET A 9 6.89 -5.76 -1.67
C MET A 9 5.61 -5.32 -2.37
N TYR A 10 5.58 -5.49 -3.69
CA TYR A 10 4.44 -5.13 -4.51
C TYR A 10 3.96 -6.32 -5.33
N ILE A 11 2.70 -6.24 -5.75
CA ILE A 11 2.09 -7.17 -6.68
C ILE A 11 2.26 -6.59 -8.08
N GLU A 12 2.80 -7.39 -8.98
CA GLU A 12 2.97 -7.04 -10.39
C GLU A 12 1.71 -7.47 -11.16
N PRO A 13 0.83 -6.53 -11.60
CA PRO A 13 -0.46 -6.87 -12.19
C PRO A 13 -0.33 -7.64 -13.50
N SER A 14 0.77 -7.45 -14.23
CA SER A 14 1.00 -8.12 -15.51
C SER A 14 1.07 -9.66 -15.39
N PHE A 15 1.33 -10.21 -14.19
CA PHE A 15 1.25 -11.67 -13.96
C PHE A 15 -0.15 -12.24 -14.07
N PHE A 16 -1.19 -11.42 -13.98
CA PHE A 16 -2.60 -11.85 -14.07
C PHE A 16 -3.22 -11.57 -15.44
N GLY A 17 -2.49 -10.88 -16.33
CA GLY A 17 -2.88 -10.57 -17.71
C GLY A 17 -3.17 -9.10 -17.99
N ASP A 18 -3.31 -8.76 -19.27
CA ASP A 18 -3.45 -7.36 -19.74
C ASP A 18 -4.75 -6.69 -19.28
N SER A 19 -5.82 -7.46 -19.10
CA SER A 19 -7.09 -6.98 -18.56
C SER A 19 -6.93 -6.41 -17.16
N ASP A 20 -6.09 -7.05 -16.34
CA ASP A 20 -5.92 -6.72 -14.94
C ASP A 20 -5.03 -5.48 -14.79
N ASN A 21 -3.99 -5.37 -15.63
CA ASN A 21 -3.20 -4.14 -15.73
C ASN A 21 -4.07 -2.94 -16.12
N THR A 22 -4.98 -3.13 -17.08
CA THR A 22 -5.94 -2.10 -17.48
C THR A 22 -6.90 -1.73 -16.35
N ALA A 23 -7.44 -2.72 -15.63
CA ALA A 23 -8.33 -2.51 -14.50
C ALA A 23 -7.64 -1.76 -13.36
N VAL A 24 -6.38 -2.09 -13.05
CA VAL A 24 -5.53 -1.38 -12.08
C VAL A 24 -5.34 0.08 -12.51
N ASP A 25 -4.98 0.32 -13.77
CA ASP A 25 -4.72 1.67 -14.27
C ASP A 25 -5.99 2.54 -14.32
N ALA A 26 -7.14 1.94 -14.61
CA ALA A 26 -8.44 2.62 -14.57
C ALA A 26 -8.87 2.95 -13.14
N THR A 27 -8.78 1.96 -12.23
CA THR A 27 -9.26 2.10 -10.84
C THR A 27 -8.40 3.08 -10.05
N ARG A 28 -7.06 3.02 -10.16
CA ARG A 28 -6.20 3.94 -9.40
C ARG A 28 -6.46 5.40 -9.72
N LYS A 29 -6.85 5.74 -10.95
CA LYS A 29 -7.13 7.12 -11.38
C LYS A 29 -8.34 7.74 -10.65
N LEU A 30 -9.18 6.91 -10.05
CA LEU A 30 -10.32 7.32 -9.23
C LEU A 30 -9.91 7.56 -7.76
N LEU A 31 -8.70 7.17 -7.37
CA LEU A 31 -8.18 7.31 -6.01
C LEU A 31 -7.36 8.59 -5.86
N PRO A 32 -7.20 9.11 -4.63
CA PRO A 32 -6.27 10.19 -4.33
C PRO A 32 -4.87 9.89 -4.89
N ASN A 33 -4.22 10.91 -5.45
CA ASN A 33 -2.88 10.82 -6.06
C ASN A 33 -2.72 9.78 -7.18
N ALA A 34 -3.84 9.27 -7.72
CA ALA A 34 -3.88 8.21 -8.70
C ALA A 34 -3.12 6.93 -8.27
N SER A 35 -3.20 6.57 -6.98
CA SER A 35 -2.41 5.50 -6.34
C SER A 35 -3.30 4.63 -5.44
N PHE A 36 -3.05 3.32 -5.43
CA PHE A 36 -3.59 2.40 -4.42
C PHE A 36 -2.81 2.46 -3.10
N ASN A 37 -1.64 3.09 -3.13
CA ASN A 37 -0.67 3.04 -2.07
C ASN A 37 -0.71 4.31 -1.23
N HIS A 38 -0.21 4.23 -0.01
CA HIS A 38 -0.01 5.39 0.89
C HIS A 38 1.18 6.28 0.47
N THR A 39 1.59 6.21 -0.79
CA THR A 39 2.68 7.00 -1.37
C THR A 39 2.27 7.49 -2.76
N ASP A 40 2.73 8.69 -3.10
CA ASP A 40 2.60 9.30 -4.42
C ASP A 40 3.80 8.98 -5.33
N PHE A 41 4.75 8.17 -4.86
CA PHE A 41 5.95 7.77 -5.62
C PHE A 41 5.55 7.11 -6.94
N ALA A 42 5.81 7.82 -8.04
CA ALA A 42 5.29 7.50 -9.36
C ALA A 42 5.54 6.05 -9.81
N PRO A 43 6.74 5.45 -9.58
CA PRO A 43 7.00 4.05 -9.94
C PRO A 43 6.06 3.04 -9.28
N LEU A 44 5.53 3.34 -8.09
CA LEU A 44 4.66 2.42 -7.35
C LEU A 44 3.17 2.64 -7.62
N ARG A 45 2.76 3.70 -8.32
CA ARG A 45 1.32 4.00 -8.51
C ARG A 45 0.53 2.87 -9.19
N ARG A 46 1.20 2.10 -10.06
CA ARG A 46 0.65 0.95 -10.79
C ARG A 46 0.88 -0.39 -10.10
N LEU A 47 1.64 -0.40 -9.01
CA LEU A 47 2.10 -1.60 -8.33
C LEU A 47 1.47 -1.60 -6.93
N PRO A 48 0.33 -2.27 -6.74
CA PRO A 48 -0.29 -2.37 -5.42
C PRO A 48 0.72 -2.93 -4.41
N ILE A 49 1.02 -2.17 -3.37
CA ILE A 49 1.93 -2.58 -2.29
C ILE A 49 1.20 -3.61 -1.44
N ALA A 50 1.81 -4.79 -1.29
CA ALA A 50 1.35 -5.83 -0.38
C ALA A 50 1.92 -5.63 1.02
N LEU A 51 3.18 -5.16 1.11
CA LEU A 51 3.88 -4.95 2.36
C LEU A 51 4.86 -3.78 2.25
N SER A 52 4.90 -2.92 3.26
CA SER A 52 5.94 -1.92 3.45
C SER A 52 6.69 -2.23 4.75
N ILE A 53 8.01 -2.18 4.69
CA ILE A 53 8.91 -2.51 5.79
C ILE A 53 9.83 -1.31 6.00
N GLU A 54 9.79 -0.75 7.19
CA GLU A 54 10.70 0.31 7.61
C GLU A 54 11.63 -0.26 8.68
N SER A 55 12.93 -0.24 8.41
CA SER A 55 13.93 -0.56 9.41
C SER A 55 14.35 0.73 10.11
N LYS A 56 14.06 0.82 11.42
CA LYS A 56 14.54 1.92 12.27
C LYS A 56 15.78 1.48 13.04
N THR A 57 16.71 2.42 13.21
CA THR A 57 17.89 2.21 14.07
C THR A 57 17.45 1.93 15.51
N THR A 58 18.05 0.93 16.17
CA THR A 58 17.61 0.43 17.48
C THR A 58 17.70 1.49 18.59
N GLY A 59 16.61 1.66 19.33
CA GLY A 59 16.60 2.39 20.61
C GLY A 59 15.31 3.19 20.83
N HIS A 60 14.20 2.52 21.11
CA HIS A 60 12.86 3.09 21.37
C HIS A 60 12.02 3.33 20.09
N GLN A 61 10.69 3.17 20.21
CA GLN A 61 9.63 3.30 19.16
C GLN A 61 9.05 2.01 18.52
N LEU A 62 9.32 0.80 19.04
CA LEU A 62 8.68 -0.41 18.47
C LEU A 62 7.14 -0.34 18.50
N LEU A 63 6.56 0.09 19.63
CA LEU A 63 5.11 0.25 19.77
C LEU A 63 4.54 1.30 18.80
N GLU A 64 5.25 2.41 18.60
CA GLU A 64 4.83 3.45 17.65
C GLU A 64 4.88 2.94 16.21
N ALA A 65 5.91 2.16 15.86
CA ALA A 65 6.02 1.50 14.57
C ALA A 65 4.90 0.48 14.35
N GLU A 66 4.58 -0.34 15.36
CA GLU A 66 3.45 -1.28 15.31
C GLU A 66 2.11 -0.56 15.09
N VAL A 67 1.87 0.55 15.81
CA VAL A 67 0.67 1.37 15.65
C VAL A 67 0.62 1.98 14.24
N GLN A 68 1.72 2.53 13.74
CA GLN A 68 1.80 3.11 12.40
C GLN A 68 1.48 2.07 11.32
N VAL A 69 2.10 0.90 11.40
CA VAL A 69 1.84 -0.22 10.48
C VAL A 69 0.39 -0.68 10.57
N GLY A 70 -0.16 -0.82 11.78
CA GLY A 70 -1.55 -1.19 12.00
C GLY A 70 -2.54 -0.21 11.38
N VAL A 71 -2.32 1.10 11.55
CA VAL A 71 -3.15 2.15 10.95
C VAL A 71 -3.09 2.11 9.43
N TRP A 72 -1.89 1.96 8.85
CA TRP A 72 -1.72 1.86 7.40
C TRP A 72 -2.43 0.63 6.83
N LEU A 73 -2.22 -0.55 7.40
CA LEU A 73 -2.89 -1.77 6.96
C LEU A 73 -4.41 -1.63 7.07
N ALA A 74 -4.93 -1.12 8.19
CA ALA A 74 -6.36 -0.93 8.38
C ALA A 74 -6.95 0.04 7.34
N ALA A 75 -6.29 1.16 7.06
CA ALA A 75 -6.72 2.12 6.04
C ALA A 75 -6.73 1.49 4.64
N GLN A 76 -5.68 0.75 4.29
CA GLN A 76 -5.57 0.03 3.01
C GLN A 76 -6.70 -0.99 2.85
N TRP A 77 -6.94 -1.83 3.86
CA TRP A 77 -8.01 -2.82 3.83
C TRP A 77 -9.41 -2.19 3.74
N ARG A 78 -9.64 -1.06 4.42
CA ARG A 78 -10.91 -0.32 4.30
C ARG A 78 -11.12 0.22 2.90
N MET A 79 -10.09 0.79 2.28
CA MET A 79 -10.14 1.26 0.90
C MET A 79 -10.44 0.11 -0.07
N LEU A 80 -9.72 -1.02 0.03
CA LEU A 80 -9.93 -2.19 -0.82
C LEU A 80 -11.34 -2.77 -0.67
N LYS A 81 -11.85 -2.88 0.55
CA LYS A 81 -13.24 -3.30 0.80
C LYS A 81 -14.24 -2.35 0.16
N SER A 82 -14.02 -1.04 0.24
CA SER A 82 -14.88 -0.04 -0.40
C SER A 82 -14.88 -0.19 -1.94
N LEU A 83 -13.71 -0.43 -2.54
CA LEU A 83 -13.60 -0.63 -3.99
C LEU A 83 -14.32 -1.91 -4.45
N LEU A 84 -14.25 -2.95 -3.64
CA LEU A 84 -14.93 -4.23 -3.87
C LEU A 84 -16.40 -4.21 -3.45
N LYS A 85 -16.92 -3.05 -2.98
CA LYS A 85 -18.28 -2.88 -2.46
C LYS A 85 -18.63 -3.91 -1.38
N MET A 86 -17.64 -4.32 -0.60
CA MET A 86 -17.84 -5.24 0.51
C MET A 86 -18.40 -4.51 1.73
N PRO A 87 -19.22 -5.18 2.55
CA PRO A 87 -19.61 -4.65 3.85
C PRO A 87 -18.38 -4.37 4.71
N THR A 88 -18.34 -3.19 5.33
CA THR A 88 -17.34 -2.92 6.38
C THR A 88 -17.85 -3.59 7.66
N PRO A 89 -17.04 -4.41 8.37
CA PRO A 89 -17.42 -4.89 9.70
C PRO A 89 -17.64 -3.66 10.60
N GLU A 90 -18.76 -3.65 11.32
CA GLU A 90 -19.08 -2.64 12.35
C GLU A 90 -18.09 -2.65 13.51
#